data_AF-A0A3Q0CW31-F1
#
_entry.id   AF-A0A3Q0CW31-F1
#
_cell.length_a   1.000
_cell.length_b   1.000
_cell.length_c   1.000
_cell.angle_alpha   90.00
_cell.angle_beta   90.00
_cell.angle_gamma   90.00
#
_symmetry.space_group_name_H-M   'P 1'
#
loop_
_entity.id
_entity.type
_entity.pdbx_description
1 polymer ?
#
loop_
_entity_poly.entity_id
_entity_poly.type
_entity_poly.pdbx_seq_one_letter_code
_entity_poly.pdbx_strand_id
1 'polypeptide(L)'
;MAEGSEQKEKKTVDCMTTMSVPSTLVKCLYLFFDLPHVPEAGGGAQNELPLAERRGLLQKVFVQILVKLCSFVSPAEELAQKDDLQLLFSAITSWCPPYNLPWRKSAGEVLMTISRHGLSVNVVKYIHGEEPAIFHSLFIAKLSKDWSLN
;
A
#
# COMPACT_ATOMS: atom_id res chain seq x y z
N MET A 1 -1.63 -17.44 27.04
CA MET A 1 -0.79 -16.21 26.97
C MET A 1 -0.88 -15.47 25.63
N ALA A 2 -1.22 -16.11 24.51
CA ALA A 2 -1.30 -15.46 23.19
C ALA A 2 -2.53 -14.53 22.97
N GLU A 3 -3.67 -14.84 23.57
CA GLU A 3 -4.91 -14.04 23.41
C GLU A 3 -4.77 -12.61 23.97
N GLY A 4 -3.98 -12.43 25.03
CA GLY A 4 -3.74 -11.11 25.64
C GLY A 4 -2.89 -10.18 24.76
N SER A 5 -1.97 -10.74 23.96
CA SER A 5 -1.15 -9.96 23.02
C SER A 5 -1.93 -9.54 21.77
N GLU A 6 -2.77 -10.43 21.23
CA GLU A 6 -3.54 -10.16 20.01
C GLU A 6 -4.64 -9.11 20.26
N GLN A 7 -5.30 -9.17 21.42
CA GLN A 7 -6.29 -8.16 21.81
C GLN A 7 -5.67 -6.78 22.02
N LYS A 8 -4.42 -6.73 22.52
CA LYS A 8 -3.67 -5.47 22.66
C LYS A 8 -3.31 -4.91 21.28
N GLU A 9 -2.87 -5.75 20.36
CA GLU A 9 -2.53 -5.35 19.00
C GLU A 9 -3.75 -4.77 18.27
N LYS A 10 -4.90 -5.45 18.32
CA LYS A 10 -6.15 -4.97 17.72
C LYS A 10 -6.56 -3.59 18.24
N LYS A 11 -6.47 -3.36 19.55
CA LYS A 11 -6.75 -2.04 20.15
C LYS A 11 -5.81 -0.94 19.63
N THR A 12 -4.54 -1.25 19.43
CA THR A 12 -3.58 -0.30 18.85
C THR A 12 -3.94 0.02 17.40
N VAL A 13 -4.29 -1.00 16.60
CA VAL A 13 -4.72 -0.81 15.20
C VAL A 13 -5.98 0.04 15.12
N ASP A 14 -6.97 -0.19 15.97
CA ASP A 14 -8.22 0.59 15.99
C ASP A 14 -7.94 2.07 16.37
N CYS A 15 -7.02 2.31 17.30
CA CYS A 15 -6.56 3.66 17.65
C CYS A 15 -5.89 4.36 16.46
N MET A 16 -4.96 3.67 15.77
CA MET A 16 -4.29 4.19 14.59
C MET A 16 -5.27 4.47 13.43
N THR A 17 -6.27 3.60 13.26
CA THR A 17 -7.35 3.77 12.28
C THR A 17 -8.18 5.01 12.57
N THR A 18 -8.56 5.22 13.83
CA THR A 18 -9.29 6.42 14.28
C THR A 18 -8.47 7.69 14.02
N MET A 19 -7.15 7.61 14.14
CA MET A 19 -6.22 8.71 13.82
C MET A 19 -5.89 8.83 12.32
N SER A 20 -6.56 8.09 11.43
CA SER A 20 -6.34 8.14 9.98
C SER A 20 -4.94 7.75 9.52
N VAL A 21 -4.23 6.94 10.32
CA VAL A 21 -2.88 6.49 9.97
C VAL A 21 -2.87 5.66 8.68
N PRO A 22 -3.78 4.69 8.44
CA PRO A 22 -3.79 3.91 7.20
C PRO A 22 -3.95 4.81 5.96
N SER A 23 -4.98 5.67 5.93
CA SER A 23 -5.16 6.68 4.88
C SER A 23 -3.94 7.57 4.65
N THR A 24 -3.30 8.05 5.73
CA THR A 24 -2.11 8.91 5.60
C THR A 24 -0.96 8.15 4.94
N LEU A 25 -0.73 6.89 5.35
CA LEU A 25 0.33 6.06 4.77
C LEU A 25 0.04 5.69 3.30
N VAL A 26 -1.22 5.42 2.94
CA VAL A 26 -1.62 5.17 1.55
C VAL A 26 -1.41 6.41 0.67
N LYS A 27 -1.80 7.60 1.14
CA LYS A 27 -1.52 8.86 0.43
C LYS A 27 -0.02 9.08 0.24
N CYS A 28 0.79 8.85 1.28
CA CYS A 28 2.24 8.91 1.17
C CYS A 28 2.79 7.91 0.15
N LEU A 29 2.32 6.66 0.17
CA LEU A 29 2.71 5.63 -0.80
C LEU A 29 2.39 6.06 -2.24
N TYR A 30 1.21 6.67 -2.45
CA TYR A 30 0.82 7.21 -3.75
C TYR A 30 1.74 8.35 -4.19
N LEU A 31 2.14 9.26 -3.28
CA LEU A 31 3.14 10.29 -3.60
C LEU A 31 4.52 9.70 -3.90
N PHE A 32 4.89 8.61 -3.22
CA PHE A 32 6.18 7.93 -3.44
C PHE A 32 6.31 7.27 -4.81
N PHE A 33 5.17 6.93 -5.41
CA PHE A 33 5.07 6.39 -6.77
C PHE A 33 5.54 7.39 -7.84
N ASP A 34 5.50 8.68 -7.56
CA ASP A 34 5.90 9.76 -8.49
C ASP A 34 7.21 10.46 -8.08
N LEU A 35 7.90 9.95 -7.06
CA LEU A 35 9.19 10.50 -6.67
C LEU A 35 10.20 10.43 -7.83
N PRO A 36 11.07 11.44 -7.98
CA PRO A 36 12.09 11.47 -9.01
C PRO A 36 13.13 10.35 -8.83
N HIS A 37 13.88 10.08 -9.90
CA HIS A 37 15.01 9.16 -9.84
C HIS A 37 16.05 9.66 -8.83
N VAL A 38 16.57 8.76 -8.00
CA VAL A 38 17.68 9.06 -7.08
C VAL A 38 18.97 8.60 -7.78
N PRO A 39 19.85 9.52 -8.20
CA PRO A 39 21.09 9.15 -8.88
C PRO A 39 22.01 8.37 -7.94
N GLU A 40 22.72 7.38 -8.49
CA GLU A 40 23.65 6.51 -7.75
C GLU A 40 24.96 7.21 -7.32
N ALA A 41 25.20 8.48 -7.67
CA ALA A 41 26.53 9.09 -7.58
C ALA A 41 26.63 10.28 -6.59
N GLY A 42 27.45 10.08 -5.55
CA GLY A 42 28.77 10.71 -5.52
C GLY A 42 29.01 11.98 -4.70
N GLY A 43 28.17 12.34 -3.72
CA GLY A 43 28.36 13.61 -2.97
C GLY A 43 28.08 13.57 -1.47
N GLY A 44 27.88 12.40 -0.86
CA GLY A 44 27.67 12.29 0.59
C GLY A 44 29.00 12.26 1.34
N ALA A 45 29.06 12.96 2.48
CA ALA A 45 30.13 12.76 3.47
C ALA A 45 30.30 11.25 3.73
N GLN A 46 31.55 10.79 3.89
CA GLN A 46 31.96 9.37 3.91
C GLN A 46 31.27 8.46 4.97
N ASN A 47 30.31 8.97 5.73
CA ASN A 47 29.62 8.29 6.84
C ASN A 47 28.09 8.23 6.70
N GLU A 48 27.53 8.66 5.56
CA GLU A 48 26.08 8.74 5.32
C GLU A 48 25.62 7.56 4.43
N LEU A 49 24.59 6.81 4.85
CA LEU A 49 23.98 5.75 4.03
C LEU A 49 23.57 6.30 2.65
N PRO A 50 23.87 5.61 1.54
CA PRO A 50 23.46 6.03 0.20
C PRO A 50 21.96 6.33 0.11
N LEU A 51 21.58 7.37 -0.63
CA LEU A 51 20.17 7.79 -0.76
C LEU A 51 19.27 6.67 -1.33
N ALA A 52 19.81 5.87 -2.26
CA ALA A 52 19.11 4.71 -2.80
C ALA A 52 18.81 3.67 -1.72
N GLU A 53 19.77 3.42 -0.80
CA GLU A 53 19.59 2.49 0.31
C GLU A 53 18.56 3.02 1.32
N ARG A 54 18.61 4.32 1.66
CA ARG A 54 17.58 4.95 2.50
C ARG A 54 16.19 4.83 1.90
N ARG A 55 16.06 5.05 0.59
CA ARG A 55 14.78 4.90 -0.13
C ARG A 55 14.28 3.45 -0.06
N GLY A 56 15.18 2.48 -0.20
CA GLY A 56 14.85 1.05 -0.04
C GLY A 56 14.41 0.69 1.38
N LEU A 57 15.09 1.20 2.41
CA LEU A 57 14.69 1.00 3.82
C LEU A 57 13.33 1.64 4.12
N LEU A 58 13.11 2.87 3.64
CA LEU A 58 11.82 3.55 3.76
C LEU A 58 10.70 2.72 3.15
N GLN A 59 10.90 2.22 1.92
CA GLN A 59 9.94 1.36 1.24
C GLN A 59 9.61 0.11 2.07
N LYS A 60 10.63 -0.58 2.59
CA LYS A 60 10.45 -1.77 3.42
C LYS A 60 9.64 -1.49 4.69
N VAL A 61 9.94 -0.39 5.39
CA VAL A 61 9.20 -0.03 6.62
C VAL A 61 7.75 0.35 6.28
N PHE A 62 7.53 1.14 5.22
CA PHE A 62 6.19 1.54 4.79
C PHE A 62 5.31 0.34 4.44
N VAL A 63 5.82 -0.59 3.62
CA VAL A 63 5.05 -1.76 3.21
C VAL A 63 4.77 -2.68 4.39
N GLN A 64 5.73 -2.88 5.29
CA GLN A 64 5.52 -3.70 6.50
C GLN A 64 4.42 -3.14 7.40
N ILE A 65 4.42 -1.83 7.64
CA ILE A 65 3.39 -1.17 8.46
C ILE A 65 2.02 -1.29 7.79
N LEU A 66 1.92 -0.95 6.49
CA LEU A 66 0.65 -1.01 5.76
C LEU A 66 0.09 -2.43 5.67
N VAL A 67 0.92 -3.43 5.37
CA VAL A 67 0.52 -4.85 5.34
C VAL A 67 0.04 -5.29 6.72
N LYS A 68 0.76 -4.94 7.79
CA LYS A 68 0.36 -5.30 9.16
C LYS A 68 -0.96 -4.67 9.57
N LEU A 69 -1.17 -3.38 9.28
CA LEU A 69 -2.44 -2.70 9.52
C LEU A 69 -3.57 -3.35 8.70
N CYS A 70 -3.36 -3.53 7.39
CA CYS A 70 -4.37 -4.07 6.48
C CYS A 70 -4.62 -5.58 6.64
N SER A 71 -3.93 -6.24 7.58
CA SER A 71 -4.29 -7.59 8.05
C SER A 71 -5.52 -7.57 8.99
N PHE A 72 -6.02 -6.38 9.35
CA PHE A 72 -7.26 -6.17 10.07
C PHE A 72 -8.30 -5.50 9.17
N VAL A 73 -9.58 -5.74 9.47
CA VAL A 73 -10.70 -5.19 8.71
C VAL A 73 -10.86 -3.67 8.90
N SER A 74 -10.63 -3.15 10.11
CA SER A 74 -10.88 -1.73 10.43
C SER A 74 -10.09 -0.75 9.54
N PRO A 75 -8.78 -0.94 9.28
CA PRO A 75 -8.06 -0.12 8.31
C PRO A 75 -8.61 -0.17 6.89
N ALA A 76 -9.02 -1.35 6.40
CA ALA A 76 -9.56 -1.47 5.04
C ALA A 76 -10.90 -0.74 4.89
N GLU A 77 -11.76 -0.81 5.91
CA GLU A 77 -13.01 -0.05 5.92
C GLU A 77 -12.77 1.46 5.97
N GLU A 78 -11.80 1.92 6.76
CA GLU A 78 -11.43 3.33 6.84
C GLU A 78 -10.93 3.85 5.49
N LEU A 79 -10.07 3.09 4.81
CA LEU A 79 -9.58 3.42 3.47
C LEU A 79 -10.73 3.50 2.45
N ALA A 80 -11.69 2.56 2.50
CA ALA A 80 -12.86 2.58 1.62
C ALA A 80 -13.77 3.79 1.91
N GLN A 81 -14.00 4.11 3.19
CA GLN A 81 -14.82 5.25 3.60
C GLN A 81 -14.22 6.60 3.17
N LYS A 82 -12.89 6.67 3.05
CA LYS A 82 -12.16 7.88 2.67
C LYS A 82 -11.74 7.94 1.20
N ASP A 83 -12.16 6.96 0.41
CA ASP A 83 -11.81 6.85 -1.01
C ASP A 83 -10.30 6.67 -1.29
N ASP A 84 -9.51 6.34 -0.27
CA ASP A 84 -8.05 6.19 -0.42
C ASP A 84 -7.67 4.84 -1.05
N LEU A 85 -8.58 3.86 -1.08
CA LEU A 85 -8.38 2.62 -1.84
C LEU A 85 -8.19 2.91 -3.34
N GLN A 86 -8.85 3.94 -3.89
CA GLN A 86 -8.64 4.37 -5.27
C GLN A 86 -7.18 4.75 -5.56
N LEU A 87 -6.46 5.29 -4.58
CA LEU A 87 -5.05 5.63 -4.73
C LEU A 87 -4.18 4.37 -4.89
N LEU A 88 -4.50 3.29 -4.18
CA LEU A 88 -3.81 2.00 -4.36
C LEU A 88 -4.09 1.42 -5.75
N PHE A 89 -5.35 1.44 -6.20
CA PHE A 89 -5.71 0.99 -7.55
C PHE A 89 -5.01 1.81 -8.63
N SER A 90 -4.97 3.13 -8.44
CA SER A 90 -4.25 4.05 -9.33
C SER A 90 -2.75 3.74 -9.36
N ALA A 91 -2.12 3.51 -8.21
CA ALA A 91 -0.69 3.19 -8.13
C ALA A 91 -0.32 1.91 -8.93
N ILE A 92 -1.19 0.89 -8.92
CA ILE A 92 -0.88 -0.37 -9.63
C ILE A 92 -1.28 -0.38 -11.11
N THR A 93 -2.21 0.49 -11.53
CA THR A 93 -2.73 0.53 -12.91
C THR A 93 -2.11 1.64 -13.76
N SER A 94 -1.76 2.79 -13.15
CA SER A 94 -1.13 3.91 -13.86
C SER A 94 0.29 3.58 -14.32
N TRP A 95 0.77 4.25 -15.36
CA TRP A 95 2.16 4.14 -15.80
C TRP A 95 3.11 4.72 -14.74
N CYS A 96 4.30 4.13 -14.56
CA CYS A 96 5.40 4.73 -13.81
C CYS A 96 6.76 4.33 -14.38
N PRO A 97 7.80 5.14 -14.14
CA PRO A 97 9.16 4.84 -14.53
C PRO A 97 9.71 3.56 -13.85
N PRO A 98 10.69 2.86 -14.47
CA PRO A 98 11.25 1.63 -13.92
C PRO A 98 11.78 1.73 -12.49
N TYR A 99 12.35 2.87 -12.12
CA TYR A 99 12.89 3.11 -10.78
C TYR A 99 11.81 3.26 -9.69
N ASN A 100 10.52 3.39 -10.07
CA ASN A 100 9.38 3.44 -9.15
C ASN A 100 8.60 2.12 -9.09
N LEU A 101 9.02 1.09 -9.84
CA LEU A 101 8.43 -0.25 -9.78
C LEU A 101 8.41 -0.87 -8.36
N PRO A 102 9.41 -0.65 -7.48
CA PRO A 102 9.34 -1.17 -6.11
C PRO A 102 8.13 -0.62 -5.33
N TRP A 103 7.82 0.67 -5.47
CA TRP A 103 6.63 1.29 -4.85
C TRP A 103 5.33 0.72 -5.42
N ARG A 104 5.28 0.47 -6.74
CA ARG A 104 4.14 -0.23 -7.36
C ARG A 104 3.91 -1.61 -6.75
N LYS A 105 4.99 -2.40 -6.60
CA LYS A 105 4.93 -3.72 -5.99
C LYS A 105 4.42 -3.65 -4.56
N SER A 106 4.87 -2.67 -3.77
CA SER A 106 4.37 -2.45 -2.41
C SER A 106 2.87 -2.13 -2.37
N ALA A 107 2.35 -1.30 -3.28
CA ALA A 107 0.91 -1.04 -3.36
C ALA A 107 0.12 -2.33 -3.70
N GLY A 108 0.64 -3.15 -4.62
CA GLY A 108 0.05 -4.45 -4.93
C GLY A 108 0.04 -5.41 -3.74
N GLU A 109 1.09 -5.44 -2.93
CA GLU A 109 1.17 -6.27 -1.72
C GLU A 109 0.14 -5.86 -0.66
N VAL A 110 -0.10 -4.56 -0.50
CA VAL A 110 -1.15 -4.04 0.38
C VAL A 110 -2.53 -4.47 -0.13
N LEU A 111 -2.81 -4.33 -1.43
CA LEU A 111 -4.09 -4.78 -2.01
C LEU A 111 -4.30 -6.29 -1.86
N MET A 112 -3.25 -7.10 -2.05
CA MET A 112 -3.31 -8.54 -1.81
C MET A 112 -3.61 -8.87 -0.34
N THR A 113 -3.09 -8.09 0.59
CA THR A 113 -3.36 -8.25 2.02
C THR A 113 -4.80 -7.89 2.37
N ILE A 114 -5.31 -6.77 1.85
CA ILE A 114 -6.72 -6.38 1.99
C ILE A 114 -7.63 -7.46 1.41
N SER A 115 -7.31 -8.00 0.23
CA SER A 115 -8.08 -9.09 -0.37
C SER A 115 -8.13 -10.36 0.50
N ARG A 116 -7.10 -10.62 1.31
CA ARG A 116 -7.05 -11.81 2.18
C ARG A 116 -7.72 -11.60 3.53
N HIS A 117 -7.62 -10.40 4.11
CA HIS A 117 -7.97 -10.17 5.51
C HIS A 117 -8.95 -9.01 5.74
N GLY A 118 -8.99 -8.04 4.82
CA GLY A 118 -9.72 -6.78 4.97
C GLY A 118 -11.05 -6.70 4.24
N LEU A 119 -11.51 -7.77 3.58
CA LEU A 119 -12.77 -7.76 2.83
C LEU A 119 -13.98 -7.80 3.79
N SER A 120 -14.55 -6.63 4.05
CA SER A 120 -15.88 -6.48 4.63
C SER A 120 -16.94 -6.21 3.55
N VAL A 121 -18.22 -6.26 3.93
CA VAL A 121 -19.32 -5.88 3.02
C VAL A 121 -19.14 -4.46 2.49
N ASN A 122 -18.62 -3.54 3.30
CA ASN A 122 -18.40 -2.14 2.89
C ASN A 122 -17.27 -2.04 1.87
N VAL A 123 -16.16 -2.75 2.11
CA VAL A 123 -15.00 -2.77 1.19
C VAL A 123 -15.38 -3.43 -0.14
N VAL A 124 -16.12 -4.54 -0.10
CA VAL A 124 -16.63 -5.22 -1.30
C VAL A 124 -17.59 -4.32 -2.08
N LYS A 125 -18.52 -3.64 -1.41
CA LYS A 125 -19.41 -2.66 -2.05
C LYS A 125 -18.64 -1.50 -2.68
N TYR A 126 -17.61 -1.00 -2.01
CA TYR A 126 -16.74 0.03 -2.56
C TYR A 126 -16.05 -0.45 -3.84
N ILE A 127 -15.45 -1.65 -3.83
CA ILE A 127 -14.76 -2.23 -4.99
C ILE A 127 -15.72 -2.48 -6.17
N HIS A 128 -16.96 -2.89 -5.90
CA HIS A 128 -17.97 -3.19 -6.91
C HIS A 128 -18.89 -2.02 -7.28
N GLY A 129 -18.68 -0.81 -6.75
CA GLY A 129 -19.49 0.37 -7.04
C GLY A 129 -19.49 0.78 -8.52
N GLU A 130 -20.23 1.82 -8.90
CA GLU A 130 -20.38 2.22 -10.31
C GLU A 130 -19.16 2.93 -10.93
N GLU A 131 -18.26 3.52 -10.13
CA GLU A 131 -17.03 4.19 -10.62
C GLU A 131 -15.78 3.29 -10.81
N PRO A 132 -15.58 2.17 -10.07
CA PRO A 132 -14.43 1.28 -10.27
C PRO A 132 -14.45 0.35 -11.50
N ALA A 133 -15.49 0.37 -12.36
CA ALA A 133 -15.62 -0.58 -13.47
C ALA A 133 -14.43 -0.57 -14.46
N ILE A 134 -13.80 0.59 -14.64
CA ILE A 134 -12.59 0.74 -15.47
C ILE A 134 -11.36 0.15 -14.76
N PHE A 135 -11.29 0.32 -13.43
CA PHE A 135 -10.22 -0.24 -12.60
C PHE A 135 -10.34 -1.76 -12.46
N HIS A 136 -11.55 -2.34 -12.44
CA HIS A 136 -11.74 -3.79 -12.30
C HIS A 136 -11.21 -4.57 -13.53
N SER A 137 -11.45 -4.06 -14.73
CA SER A 137 -10.98 -4.67 -15.97
C SER A 137 -9.48 -4.46 -16.20
N LEU A 138 -8.92 -3.32 -15.78
CA LEU A 138 -7.46 -3.11 -15.73
C LEU A 138 -6.77 -3.94 -14.63
N PHE A 139 -7.37 -4.06 -13.45
CA PHE A 139 -6.85 -4.83 -12.31
C PHE A 139 -6.76 -6.32 -12.67
N ILE A 140 -7.82 -6.92 -13.22
CA ILE A 140 -7.80 -8.30 -13.68
C ILE A 140 -6.84 -8.50 -14.86
N ALA A 141 -6.84 -7.58 -15.84
CA ALA A 141 -5.93 -7.69 -17.00
C ALA A 141 -4.45 -7.53 -16.60
N LYS A 142 -4.14 -6.70 -15.59
CA LYS A 142 -2.79 -6.46 -15.10
C LYS A 142 -2.30 -7.60 -14.21
N LEU A 143 -3.12 -8.08 -13.27
CA LEU A 143 -2.80 -9.27 -12.47
C LEU A 143 -2.57 -10.50 -13.35
N SER A 144 -3.37 -10.69 -14.40
CA SER A 144 -3.21 -11.81 -15.34
C SER A 144 -1.92 -11.74 -16.17
N LYS A 145 -1.50 -10.54 -16.61
CA LYS A 145 -0.25 -10.35 -17.37
C LYS A 145 0.99 -10.43 -16.48
N ASP A 146 0.96 -9.84 -15.30
CA ASP A 146 2.10 -9.84 -14.37
C ASP A 146 2.32 -11.23 -13.73
N TRP A 147 1.29 -12.10 -13.66
CA TRP A 147 1.42 -13.53 -13.32
C TRP A 147 2.06 -14.38 -14.43
N SER A 148 1.91 -13.98 -15.70
CA SER A 148 2.42 -14.75 -16.85
C SER A 148 3.90 -14.48 -17.19
N LEU A 149 4.55 -13.57 -16.45
CA LEU A 149 5.93 -13.11 -16.68
C LEU A 149 6.91 -13.55 -15.56
N ASN A 150 6.48 -14.46 -14.68
CA ASN A 150 7.31 -15.10 -13.65
C ASN A 150 7.31 -16.61 -13.81
#